data_AF-A0A9E4VDA1-F1
#
_entry.id   AF-A0A9E4VDA1-F1
#
_cell.length_a   1.000
_cell.length_b   1.000
_cell.length_c   1.000
_cell.angle_alpha   90.00
_cell.angle_beta   90.00
_cell.angle_gamma   90.00
#
_symmetry.space_group_name_H-M   'P 1'
#
loop_
_entity.id
_entity.type
_entity.pdbx_description
1 polymer ?
#
loop_
_entity_poly.entity_id
_entity_poly.type
_entity_poly.pdbx_seq_one_letter_code
_entity_poly.pdbx_strand_id
1 'polypeptide(L)' 'SLEPSHVLLALGQSAEVARGSLRLTLGRGNTDEEVDYLLEVLVDLVQRLRQLPSLTTAGS' A
#
# COMPACT_ATOMS: atom_id res chain seq x y z
N SER A 1 4.07 9.01 -13.58
CA SER A 1 3.61 7.61 -13.46
C SER A 1 4.26 7.03 -12.22
N LEU A 2 3.52 6.33 -11.35
CA LEU A 2 4.12 5.56 -10.26
C LEU A 2 4.60 4.25 -10.88
N GLU A 3 5.91 4.13 -11.12
CA GLU A 3 6.48 2.93 -11.71
C GLU A 3 6.29 1.74 -10.74
N PRO A 4 5.74 0.60 -11.21
CA PRO A 4 5.54 -0.57 -10.37
C PRO A 4 6.86 -1.15 -9.87
N SER A 5 6.85 -1.73 -8.68
CA SER A 5 8.03 -2.40 -8.11
C SER A 5 8.50 -3.54 -9.00
N HIS A 6 9.74 -3.44 -9.52
CA HIS A 6 10.38 -4.49 -10.32
C HIS A 6 10.46 -5.84 -9.59
N VAL A 7 10.63 -5.82 -8.26
CA VAL A 7 10.63 -7.05 -7.44
C VAL A 7 9.25 -7.69 -7.43
N LEU A 8 8.18 -6.92 -7.23
CA LEU A 8 6.82 -7.46 -7.23
C LEU A 8 6.42 -8.01 -8.61
N LEU A 9 6.84 -7.34 -9.68
CA LEU A 9 6.67 -7.85 -11.05
C LEU A 9 7.45 -9.16 -11.27
N ALA A 10 8.70 -9.23 -10.81
CA ALA A 10 9.51 -10.44 -10.91
C ALA A 10 8.93 -11.62 -10.10
N LEU A 11 8.20 -11.33 -9.02
CA LEU A 11 7.43 -12.30 -8.24
C LEU A 11 6.09 -12.68 -8.90
N GLY A 12 5.78 -12.14 -10.10
CA GLY A 12 4.58 -12.45 -10.86
C GLY A 12 3.34 -11.63 -10.49
N GLN A 13 3.48 -10.57 -9.68
CA GLN A 13 2.36 -9.69 -9.37
C GLN A 13 2.00 -8.79 -10.55
N SER A 14 0.72 -8.44 -10.68
CA SER A 14 0.29 -7.48 -11.69
C SER A 14 0.83 -6.08 -11.39
N ALA A 15 0.98 -5.25 -12.42
CA ALA A 15 1.41 -3.87 -12.24
C ALA A 15 0.40 -3.06 -11.41
N GLU A 16 -0.89 -3.41 -11.46
CA GLU A 16 -1.93 -2.80 -10.62
C GLU A 16 -1.68 -3.06 -9.13
N VAL A 17 -1.47 -4.33 -8.76
CA VAL A 17 -1.16 -4.73 -7.38
C VAL A 17 0.17 -4.11 -6.93
N ALA A 18 1.18 -4.13 -7.80
CA ALA A 18 2.48 -3.55 -7.49
C ALA A 18 2.42 -2.04 -7.24
N ARG A 19 1.55 -1.30 -7.93
CA ARG A 19 1.33 0.14 -7.71
C ARG A 19 0.59 0.43 -6.41
N GLY A 20 -0.32 -0.45 -6.01
CA GLY A 20 -1.09 -0.32 -4.76
C GLY A 20 -0.39 -0.89 -3.51
N SER A 21 0.85 -1.37 -3.63
CA SER A 21 1.56 -2.03 -2.54
C SER A 21 2.25 -1.04 -1.59
N LEU A 22 2.12 -1.27 -0.28
CA LEU A 22 2.78 -0.51 0.78
C LEU A 22 3.77 -1.42 1.52
N ARG A 23 5.01 -0.95 1.74
CA ARG A 23 6.02 -1.66 2.55
C ARG A 23 6.25 -0.91 3.85
N LEU A 24 6.00 -1.59 4.96
CA LEU A 24 6.33 -1.12 6.30
C LEU A 24 7.53 -1.92 6.82
N THR A 25 8.46 -1.27 7.50
CA THR A 25 9.66 -1.92 8.06
C THR A 25 9.81 -1.47 9.49
N LEU A 26 9.78 -2.43 10.41
CA LEU A 26 9.90 -2.19 11.84
C LEU A 26 11.36 -2.25 12.28
N GLY A 27 11.68 -1.53 13.35
CA GLY A 27 13.00 -1.47 13.96
C GLY A 27 12.95 -1.65 15.47
N ARG A 28 14.13 -1.67 16.10
CA ARG A 28 14.29 -1.91 17.54
C ARG A 28 13.53 -0.92 18.44
N GLY A 29 13.27 0.27 17.95
CA GLY A 29 12.59 1.32 18.71
C GLY A 29 11.07 1.30 18.63
N ASN A 30 10.48 0.41 17.83
CA ASN A 30 9.02 0.38 17.71
C ASN A 30 8.38 -0.22 18.96
N THR A 31 7.21 0.30 19.31
CA THR A 31 6.40 -0.21 20.42
C THR A 31 5.07 -0.77 19.91
N ASP A 32 4.42 -1.59 20.74
CA ASP A 32 3.12 -2.17 20.40
C ASP A 32 2.06 -1.07 20.25
N GLU A 33 2.13 0.01 21.06
CA GLU A 33 1.21 1.15 20.96
C GLU A 33 1.33 1.88 19.62
N GLU A 34 2.54 1.99 19.06
CA GLU A 34 2.74 2.57 17.73
C GLU A 34 2.14 1.69 16.63
N VAL A 35 2.21 0.36 16.79
CA VAL A 35 1.60 -0.60 15.86
C VAL A 35 0.08 -0.53 15.95
N ASP A 36 -0.48 -0.47 17.15
CA ASP A 36 -1.93 -0.34 17.35
C ASP A 36 -2.46 0.96 16.73
N TYR A 37 -1.77 2.08 16.97
CA TYR A 37 -2.12 3.36 16.35
C TYR A 37 -2.03 3.30 14.81
N LEU A 38 -0.98 2.68 14.27
CA LEU A 38 -0.83 2.49 12.83
C LEU A 38 -1.99 1.68 12.25
N LEU A 39 -2.40 0.59 12.92
CA LEU A 39 -3.50 -0.25 12.47
C LEU A 39 -4.83 0.50 12.47
N GLU A 40 -5.12 1.28 13.51
CA GLU A 40 -6.33 2.12 13.58
C GLU A 40 -6.39 3.08 12.39
N VAL A 41 -5.32 3.85 12.16
CA VAL A 41 -5.29 4.86 11.11
C VAL A 41 -5.26 4.25 9.71
N LEU A 42 -4.45 3.21 9.50
CA LEU A 42 -4.25 2.62 8.18
C LEU A 42 -5.50 1.90 7.69
N VAL A 43 -6.20 1.17 8.56
CA VAL A 43 -7.44 0.48 8.20
C VAL A 43 -8.51 1.49 7.77
N ASP A 44 -8.71 2.54 8.57
CA ASP A 44 -9.66 3.61 8.25
C ASP A 44 -9.32 4.32 6.93
N LEU A 45 -8.04 4.62 6.71
CA LEU A 45 -7.58 5.25 5.47
C LEU A 45 -7.85 4.36 4.26
N VAL A 46 -7.50 3.07 4.33
CA VAL A 46 -7.73 2.12 3.23
C VAL A 46 -9.22 1.98 2.92
N GLN A 47 -10.09 1.95 3.94
CA GLN A 47 -11.53 1.91 3.74
C GLN A 47 -12.03 3.15 2.98
N ARG A 48 -11.59 4.36 3.37
CA ARG A 48 -11.94 5.60 2.69
C ARG A 48 -11.43 5.63 1.25
N LEU A 49 -10.19 5.21 1.01
CA LEU A 49 -9.60 5.16 -0.34
C LEU A 49 -10.37 4.22 -1.27
N ARG A 50 -10.91 3.10 -0.75
CA ARG A 50 -11.73 2.16 -1.54
C ARG A 50 -13.12 2.70 -1.90
N GLN A 51 -13.62 3.71 -1.17
CA GLN A 51 -14.90 4.36 -1.46
C GLN A 51 -14.75 5.43 -2.55
N LEU A 52 -13.53 5.89 -2.83
CA LEU A 52 -13.28 6.83 -3.92
C LEU A 52 -13.32 6.10 -5.27
N PRO A 53 -13.85 6.74 -6.33
CA PRO A 53 -13.79 6.18 -7.67
C PRO A 53 -12.33 5.96 -8.06
N SER A 54 -11.99 4.79 -8.60
CA SER A 54 -10.62 4.36 -8.87
C SER A 54 -9.84 5.38 -9.70
N LEU A 55 -8.63 5.75 -9.26
CA LEU A 55 -7.80 6.75 -9.95
C LEU A 55 -7.08 6.19 -11.19
N THR A 56 -7.51 5.05 -11.73
CA THR A 56 -6.84 4.36 -12.84
C THR A 56 -7.61 4.57 -14.15
N THR A 57 -7.47 5.79 -14.70
CA THR A 57 -7.60 6.04 -16.13
C THR A 57 -6.28 6.66 -16.58
N ALA A 58 -5.24 5.84 -16.77
CA ALA A 58 -4.04 6.22 -17.49
C ALA A 58 -3.25 4.95 -17.83
N GLY A 59 -3.67 4.27 -18.90
CA GLY A 59 -2.94 3.12 -19.44
C GLY A 59 -3.79 2.32 -20.41
N SER A 60 -3.91 2.85 -21.64
CA SER A 60 -4.44 2.21 -22.86
C SER A 60 -5.95 2.20 -23.04
#